data_AF-A0A8J4WKB0-F1
#
_entry.id   AF-A0A8J4WKB0-F1
#
_cell.length_a   1.000
_cell.length_b   1.000
_cell.length_c   1.000
_cell.angle_alpha   90.00
_cell.angle_beta   90.00
_cell.angle_gamma   90.00
#
_symmetry.space_group_name_H-M   'P 1'
#
loop_
_entity.id
_entity.type
_entity.pdbx_description
1 polymer ?
#
loop_
_entity_poly.entity_id
_entity_poly.type
_entity_poly.pdbx_seq_one_letter_code
_entity_poly.pdbx_strand_id
1 'polypeptide(L)'
;MNAENDGKFRENPAVLSMAQIQKKLFVKDEDEDEPVIDENSEHPLPNLTEIFYHFEKAGVGLCNSEATQLFLAIKTLVNVHPVKVARFWGKIFGTLQNYYVLETEFIEGEEIEDEDEEAINNDDNNTELEDAEDEEGESKDVLPKSKWKPAPKVPREANNIGVNKKVYFVCHEPGLQWMRLPPVTPEQIVAARSLCTMFTGNLDAHVNCSPPFPGTEANYLRAQIARISASTQISPEGFYHVGDGGEEEEEEMDDEEGGERQRYSKNEDYEALPMKELVNPNMENWVHHISYILPQGRVTWWNASQNLDEELDEFNADEDGENEQGDKVAAQPERGPPILTKLSTDVPIFGQAAWSTRLSSKLMPEHAVALVSSNLWIGAHTVAWGKQFENIYIGWGQKSAGPGYQPYLPPDVLGEYTDAPDIIETVDPTTEDEAALRKVQNPEAGEEEEGANDTEAGEDGAEEDD
;
A
#
# COMPACT_ATOMS: atom_id res chain seq x y z
N MET A 1 -25.72 36.58 48.39
CA MET A 1 -26.08 36.23 47.01
C MET A 1 -25.43 34.88 46.74
N ASN A 2 -26.21 33.82 46.92
CA ASN A 2 -25.78 32.45 46.66
C ASN A 2 -25.71 32.27 45.14
N ALA A 3 -24.52 32.07 44.61
CA ALA A 3 -24.35 31.41 43.32
C ALA A 3 -24.24 29.92 43.64
N GLU A 4 -25.37 29.22 43.54
CA GLU A 4 -25.39 27.77 43.39
C GLU A 4 -24.62 27.46 42.12
N ASN A 5 -23.37 27.01 42.30
CA ASN A 5 -22.58 26.43 41.23
C ASN A 5 -23.13 25.01 41.02
N ASP A 6 -24.28 24.93 40.35
CA ASP A 6 -24.80 23.68 39.82
C ASP A 6 -23.73 23.11 38.90
N GLY A 7 -23.09 22.04 39.36
CA GLY A 7 -22.09 21.25 38.64
C GLY A 7 -22.71 20.51 37.45
N LYS A 8 -23.35 21.23 36.54
CA LYS A 8 -23.67 20.72 35.21
C LYS A 8 -22.36 20.63 34.44
N PHE A 9 -21.76 19.45 34.46
CA PHE A 9 -20.84 19.04 33.41
C PHE A 9 -21.50 19.44 32.09
N ARG A 10 -20.82 20.27 31.28
CA ARG A 10 -21.28 20.56 29.93
C ARG A 10 -21.25 19.23 29.19
N GLU A 11 -22.39 18.57 29.08
CA GLU A 11 -22.53 17.33 28.33
C GLU A 11 -22.13 17.65 26.89
N ASN A 12 -20.98 17.11 26.45
CA ASN A 12 -20.60 17.20 25.05
C ASN A 12 -21.58 16.31 24.28
N PRO A 13 -22.43 16.86 23.39
CA PRO A 13 -23.45 16.08 22.71
C PRO A 13 -22.85 14.93 21.87
N ALA A 14 -21.62 15.11 21.36
CA ALA A 14 -20.91 14.06 20.63
C ALA A 14 -20.56 12.86 21.53
N VAL A 15 -20.06 13.12 22.74
CA VAL A 15 -19.72 12.06 23.71
C VAL A 15 -20.98 11.33 24.18
N LEU A 16 -22.08 12.06 24.38
CA LEU A 16 -23.37 11.45 24.74
C LEU A 16 -23.90 10.54 23.64
N SER A 17 -23.87 11.00 22.38
CA SER A 17 -24.27 10.21 21.22
C SER A 17 -23.43 8.94 21.11
N MET A 18 -22.12 9.05 21.26
CA MET A 18 -21.22 7.90 21.19
C MET A 18 -21.45 6.91 22.33
N ALA A 19 -21.66 7.40 23.55
CA ALA A 19 -22.01 6.55 24.68
C ALA A 19 -23.34 5.80 24.48
N GLN A 20 -24.32 6.42 23.80
CA GLN A 20 -25.58 5.74 23.45
C GLN A 20 -25.37 4.62 22.43
N ILE A 21 -24.47 4.81 21.46
CA ILE A 21 -24.09 3.78 20.49
C ILE A 21 -23.36 2.63 21.22
N GLN A 22 -22.33 2.94 22.01
CA GLN A 22 -21.57 1.94 22.77
C GLN A 22 -22.44 1.17 23.77
N LYS A 23 -23.47 1.82 24.35
CA LYS A 23 -24.39 1.13 25.26
C LYS A 23 -25.11 -0.04 24.58
N LYS A 24 -25.40 0.05 23.28
CA LYS A 24 -26.07 -1.02 22.53
C LYS A 24 -25.22 -2.29 22.49
N LEU A 25 -23.89 -2.18 22.48
CA LEU A 25 -22.97 -3.34 22.49
C LEU A 25 -23.15 -4.24 23.72
N PHE A 26 -23.66 -3.71 24.84
CA PHE A 26 -23.83 -4.44 26.10
C PHE A 26 -25.23 -5.04 26.26
N VAL A 27 -26.12 -4.83 25.29
CA VAL A 27 -27.47 -5.40 25.30
C VAL A 27 -27.44 -6.64 24.41
N LYS A 28 -27.88 -7.78 24.96
CA LYS A 28 -28.11 -8.98 24.16
C LYS A 28 -29.44 -8.79 23.43
N ASP A 29 -29.41 -8.83 22.10
CA ASP A 29 -30.64 -8.87 21.32
C ASP A 29 -31.27 -10.27 21.49
N GLU A 30 -32.54 -10.32 21.89
CA GLU A 30 -33.23 -11.58 22.20
C GLU A 30 -33.42 -12.48 20.97
N ASP A 31 -33.32 -11.89 19.78
CA ASP A 31 -33.43 -12.52 18.46
C ASP A 31 -32.07 -12.78 17.78
N GLU A 32 -30.94 -12.51 18.45
CA GLU A 32 -29.60 -12.77 17.91
C GLU A 32 -29.28 -14.26 18.03
N ASP A 33 -29.42 -15.01 16.93
CA ASP A 33 -28.98 -16.41 16.87
C ASP A 33 -27.47 -16.48 17.16
N GLU A 34 -27.09 -17.26 18.18
CA GLU A 34 -25.68 -17.53 18.43
C GLU A 34 -25.13 -18.35 17.26
N PRO A 35 -23.99 -17.95 16.66
CA PRO A 35 -23.42 -18.70 15.55
C PRO A 35 -23.17 -20.14 16.00
N VAL A 36 -23.68 -21.11 15.22
CA VAL A 36 -23.45 -22.53 15.49
C VAL A 36 -22.00 -22.82 15.12
N ILE A 37 -21.13 -22.86 16.12
CA ILE A 37 -19.72 -23.21 15.96
C ILE A 37 -19.60 -24.71 16.22
N ASP A 38 -18.97 -25.44 15.28
CA ASP A 38 -18.65 -26.84 15.49
C ASP A 38 -17.75 -26.99 16.72
N GLU A 39 -18.01 -27.98 17.59
CA GLU A 39 -17.27 -28.16 18.85
C GLU A 39 -15.76 -28.38 18.62
N ASN A 40 -15.35 -28.71 17.39
CA ASN A 40 -13.97 -28.93 16.99
C ASN A 40 -13.31 -27.76 16.26
N SER A 41 -14.01 -26.65 15.95
CA SER A 41 -13.41 -25.48 15.30
C SER A 41 -13.01 -24.40 16.31
N GLU A 42 -11.86 -23.75 16.09
CA GLU A 42 -11.48 -22.58 16.90
C GLU A 42 -12.50 -21.45 16.68
N HIS A 43 -12.96 -20.84 17.77
CA HIS A 43 -13.93 -19.75 17.70
C HIS A 43 -13.28 -18.55 16.97
N PRO A 44 -13.93 -17.96 15.93
CA PRO A 44 -13.34 -16.89 15.12
C PRO A 44 -12.99 -15.62 15.92
N LEU A 45 -13.77 -15.33 16.97
CA LEU A 45 -13.50 -14.26 17.93
C LEU A 45 -12.32 -14.58 18.88
N PRO A 46 -11.28 -13.73 18.95
CA PRO A 46 -10.14 -13.94 19.83
C PRO A 46 -10.48 -13.58 21.28
N ASN A 47 -9.88 -14.29 22.26
CA ASN A 47 -10.05 -13.98 23.68
C ASN A 47 -9.28 -12.71 24.09
N LEU A 48 -9.81 -11.54 23.71
CA LEU A 48 -9.18 -10.25 23.98
C LEU A 48 -9.04 -9.96 25.48
N THR A 49 -9.90 -10.52 26.33
CA THR A 49 -9.81 -10.32 27.78
C THR A 49 -8.50 -10.91 28.34
N GLU A 50 -8.14 -12.11 27.90
CA GLU A 50 -6.88 -12.75 28.29
C GLU A 50 -5.68 -12.04 27.65
N ILE A 51 -5.76 -11.74 26.35
CA ILE A 51 -4.70 -11.05 25.62
C ILE A 51 -4.35 -9.70 26.29
N PHE A 52 -5.36 -8.85 26.54
CA PHE A 52 -5.12 -7.54 27.16
C PHE A 52 -4.69 -7.63 28.62
N TYR A 53 -5.08 -8.68 29.35
CA TYR A 53 -4.54 -8.94 30.68
C TYR A 53 -3.01 -9.15 30.65
N HIS A 54 -2.49 -9.85 29.65
CA HIS A 54 -1.05 -10.05 29.48
C HIS A 54 -0.32 -8.80 28.97
N PHE A 55 -0.94 -8.01 28.08
CA PHE A 55 -0.41 -6.70 27.68
C PHE A 55 -0.39 -5.71 28.85
N GLU A 56 -1.44 -5.65 29.67
CA GLU A 56 -1.52 -4.78 30.86
C GLU A 56 -0.38 -5.10 31.84
N LYS A 57 -0.08 -6.38 32.07
CA LYS A 57 1.10 -6.79 32.87
C LYS A 57 2.40 -6.23 32.31
N ALA A 58 2.55 -6.20 30.99
CA ALA A 58 3.73 -5.63 30.33
C ALA A 58 3.75 -4.09 30.38
N GLY A 59 2.65 -3.44 30.75
CA GLY A 59 2.50 -1.98 30.76
C GLY A 59 2.36 -1.40 29.36
N VAL A 60 1.77 -2.15 28.43
CA VAL A 60 1.46 -1.77 27.06
C VAL A 60 0.01 -2.16 26.79
N GLY A 61 -0.69 -1.51 25.86
CA GLY A 61 -2.03 -1.94 25.43
C GLY A 61 -3.09 -0.88 25.62
N LEU A 62 -4.34 -1.33 25.61
CA LEU A 62 -5.54 -0.52 25.81
C LEU A 62 -6.01 -0.65 27.26
N CYS A 63 -6.83 0.31 27.70
CA CYS A 63 -7.45 0.20 29.02
C CYS A 63 -8.53 -0.90 29.03
N ASN A 64 -8.78 -1.52 30.19
CA ASN A 64 -9.72 -2.65 30.28
C ASN A 64 -11.15 -2.30 29.81
N SER A 65 -11.61 -1.06 30.02
CA SER A 65 -12.91 -0.60 29.51
C SER A 65 -12.95 -0.55 27.99
N GLU A 66 -11.90 -0.04 27.35
CA GLU A 66 -11.78 0.06 25.88
C GLU A 66 -11.61 -1.32 25.26
N ALA A 67 -10.79 -2.19 25.87
CA ALA A 67 -10.63 -3.59 25.44
C ALA A 67 -11.96 -4.37 25.47
N THR A 68 -12.79 -4.17 26.51
CA THR A 68 -14.10 -4.82 26.62
C THR A 68 -15.06 -4.34 25.53
N GLN A 69 -15.11 -3.03 25.28
CA GLN A 69 -15.93 -2.46 24.21
C GLN A 69 -15.48 -2.95 22.83
N LEU A 70 -14.17 -3.01 22.60
CA LEU A 70 -13.58 -3.54 21.38
C LEU A 70 -13.94 -5.02 21.17
N PHE A 71 -13.86 -5.84 22.22
CA PHE A 71 -14.24 -7.25 22.16
C PHE A 71 -15.70 -7.43 21.72
N LEU A 72 -16.63 -6.63 22.26
CA LEU A 72 -18.03 -6.65 21.84
C LEU A 72 -18.22 -6.12 20.41
N ALA A 73 -17.47 -5.10 20.00
CA ALA A 73 -17.53 -4.58 18.64
C ALA A 73 -17.03 -5.59 17.59
N ILE A 74 -16.01 -6.39 17.92
CA ILE A 74 -15.52 -7.46 17.03
C ILE A 74 -16.51 -8.61 16.97
N LYS A 75 -17.17 -8.95 18.09
CA LYS A 75 -18.27 -9.93 18.07
C LYS A 75 -19.34 -9.55 17.04
N THR A 76 -19.75 -8.28 17.00
CA THR A 76 -20.72 -7.80 16.01
C THR A 76 -20.22 -7.97 14.57
N LEU A 77 -18.93 -7.74 14.30
CA LEU A 77 -18.35 -7.95 12.96
C LEU A 77 -18.38 -9.43 12.55
N VAL A 78 -17.94 -10.31 13.45
CA VAL A 78 -17.90 -11.77 13.20
C VAL A 78 -19.30 -12.36 13.00
N ASN A 79 -20.33 -11.74 13.58
CA ASN A 79 -21.73 -12.13 13.35
C ASN A 79 -22.28 -11.64 11.99
N VAL A 80 -21.70 -10.59 11.41
CA VAL A 80 -22.16 -9.99 10.14
C VAL A 80 -21.44 -10.59 8.93
N HIS A 81 -20.17 -10.99 9.08
CA HIS A 81 -19.34 -11.49 8.00
C HIS A 81 -18.84 -12.92 8.27
N PRO A 82 -18.72 -13.78 7.23
CA PRO A 82 -18.23 -15.15 7.38
C PRO A 82 -16.70 -15.19 7.58
N VAL A 83 -16.26 -14.79 8.77
CA VAL A 83 -14.84 -14.72 9.14
C VAL A 83 -14.40 -16.04 9.78
N LYS A 84 -13.36 -16.66 9.23
CA LYS A 84 -12.68 -17.85 9.76
C LYS A 84 -11.86 -17.51 11.01
N VAL A 85 -11.06 -16.45 10.94
CA VAL A 85 -10.23 -15.97 12.04
C VAL A 85 -10.26 -14.44 12.09
N ALA A 86 -10.58 -13.88 13.26
CA ALA A 86 -10.45 -12.45 13.53
C ALA A 86 -9.32 -12.21 14.53
N ARG A 87 -8.45 -11.24 14.25
CA ARG A 87 -7.35 -10.84 15.13
C ARG A 87 -7.30 -9.33 15.25
N PHE A 88 -7.24 -8.83 16.48
CA PHE A 88 -7.04 -7.40 16.70
C PHE A 88 -5.60 -7.03 16.37
N TRP A 89 -5.41 -6.34 15.24
CA TRP A 89 -4.10 -5.93 14.76
C TRP A 89 -3.51 -4.79 15.60
N GLY A 90 -4.36 -3.80 15.94
CA GLY A 90 -3.89 -2.66 16.70
C GLY A 90 -4.70 -1.38 16.54
N LYS A 91 -4.09 -0.27 16.97
CA LYS A 91 -4.64 1.08 16.95
C LYS A 91 -3.65 2.06 16.33
N ILE A 92 -4.10 2.81 15.31
CA ILE A 92 -3.35 3.90 14.69
C ILE A 92 -3.95 5.23 15.13
N PHE A 93 -3.10 6.15 15.59
CA PHE A 93 -3.51 7.49 15.97
C PHE A 93 -3.61 8.39 14.75
N GLY A 94 -4.72 9.12 14.67
CA GLY A 94 -4.90 10.22 13.73
C GLY A 94 -5.06 11.54 14.47
N THR A 95 -4.95 12.64 13.73
CA THR A 95 -5.04 13.99 14.28
C THR A 95 -6.46 14.40 14.67
N LEU A 96 -7.48 13.85 14.00
CA LEU A 96 -8.90 14.08 14.29
C LEU A 96 -9.55 12.86 14.93
N GLN A 97 -9.33 11.67 14.36
CA GLN A 97 -9.87 10.40 14.85
C GLN A 97 -8.82 9.31 14.78
N ASN A 98 -8.97 8.28 15.62
CA ASN A 98 -8.10 7.11 15.61
C ASN A 98 -8.67 6.04 14.70
N TYR A 99 -7.87 5.02 14.41
CA TYR A 99 -8.29 3.81 13.71
C TYR A 99 -8.00 2.60 14.58
N TYR A 100 -9.02 1.81 14.88
CA TYR A 100 -8.87 0.45 15.39
C TYR A 100 -8.88 -0.48 14.18
N VAL A 101 -7.89 -1.35 14.10
CA VAL A 101 -7.68 -2.22 12.94
C VAL A 101 -7.89 -3.66 13.36
N LEU A 102 -8.72 -4.36 12.61
CA LEU A 102 -8.95 -5.79 12.71
C LEU A 102 -8.39 -6.47 11.46
N GLU A 103 -7.61 -7.52 11.67
CA GLU A 103 -7.08 -8.40 10.64
C GLU A 103 -7.98 -9.64 10.60
N THR A 104 -8.50 -10.01 9.42
CA THR A 104 -9.45 -11.11 9.25
C THR A 104 -9.07 -12.02 8.09
N GLU A 105 -9.34 -13.31 8.27
CA GLU A 105 -9.30 -14.33 7.22
C GLU A 105 -10.72 -14.85 6.99
N PHE A 106 -11.17 -14.88 5.73
CA PHE A 106 -12.50 -15.37 5.37
C PHE A 106 -12.53 -16.89 5.25
N ILE A 107 -13.73 -17.46 5.28
CA ILE A 107 -13.94 -18.86 4.91
C ILE A 107 -13.76 -18.97 3.39
N GLU A 108 -12.98 -19.96 2.94
CA GLU A 108 -12.70 -20.20 1.52
C GLU A 108 -14.01 -20.30 0.72
N GLY A 109 -14.13 -19.50 -0.33
CA GLY A 109 -15.30 -19.45 -1.22
C GLY A 109 -16.48 -18.58 -0.74
N GLU A 110 -16.41 -17.98 0.45
CA GLU A 110 -17.40 -17.00 0.95
C GLU A 110 -16.83 -15.57 1.00
N GLU A 111 -15.83 -15.32 0.16
CA GLU A 111 -15.21 -14.02 0.07
C GLU A 111 -16.14 -13.01 -0.60
N ILE A 112 -16.17 -11.81 -0.04
CA ILE A 112 -16.91 -10.71 -0.64
C ILE A 112 -16.07 -10.23 -1.83
N GLU A 113 -16.54 -10.51 -3.04
CA GLU A 113 -16.00 -9.97 -4.29
C GLU A 113 -15.90 -8.44 -4.17
N ASP A 114 -14.72 -7.89 -4.50
CA ASP A 114 -14.51 -6.45 -4.48
C ASP A 114 -15.20 -5.84 -5.73
N GLU A 115 -16.16 -4.93 -5.54
CA GLU A 115 -16.73 -4.13 -6.65
C GLU A 115 -15.64 -3.33 -7.41
N ASP A 116 -14.47 -3.12 -6.79
CA ASP A 116 -13.30 -2.45 -7.36
C ASP A 116 -12.48 -3.31 -8.35
N GLU A 117 -12.74 -4.62 -8.49
CA GLU A 117 -12.04 -5.45 -9.48
C GLU A 117 -12.35 -5.02 -10.92
N GLU A 118 -13.57 -4.57 -11.20
CA GLU A 118 -13.93 -4.06 -12.53
C GLU A 118 -13.41 -2.64 -12.81
N ALA A 119 -13.16 -1.83 -11.79
CA ALA A 119 -12.70 -0.45 -11.98
C ALA A 119 -11.19 -0.37 -12.29
N ILE A 120 -10.38 -1.27 -11.71
CA ILE A 120 -8.91 -1.24 -11.88
C ILE A 120 -8.51 -1.86 -13.23
N ASN A 121 -9.16 -2.94 -13.66
CA ASN A 121 -8.87 -3.56 -14.97
C ASN A 121 -9.26 -2.66 -16.17
N ASN A 122 -10.16 -1.69 -15.96
CA ASN A 122 -10.55 -0.74 -17.00
C ASN A 122 -9.57 0.45 -17.15
N ASP A 123 -8.70 0.70 -16.15
CA ASP A 123 -7.71 1.77 -16.22
C ASP A 123 -6.37 1.27 -16.81
N ASP A 124 -6.09 -0.03 -16.72
CA ASP A 124 -4.91 -0.66 -17.35
C ASP A 124 -5.04 -0.82 -18.87
N ASN A 125 -6.26 -0.77 -19.42
CA ASN A 125 -6.51 -0.89 -20.86
C ASN A 125 -6.85 0.42 -21.59
N ASN A 126 -6.92 1.57 -20.90
CA ASN A 126 -7.44 2.81 -21.51
C ASN A 126 -6.42 3.94 -21.65
N THR A 127 -5.14 3.60 -21.83
CA THR A 127 -4.20 4.55 -22.45
C THR A 127 -3.83 4.11 -23.87
N GLU A 128 -4.80 3.58 -24.61
CA GLU A 128 -4.79 3.78 -26.06
C GLU A 128 -5.00 5.28 -26.26
N LEU A 129 -3.91 6.01 -26.48
CA LEU A 129 -3.99 7.30 -27.15
C LEU A 129 -4.82 7.04 -28.40
N GLU A 130 -6.06 7.56 -28.42
CA GLU A 130 -6.86 7.67 -29.63
C GLU A 130 -6.05 8.52 -30.61
N ASP A 131 -5.17 7.87 -31.37
CA ASP A 131 -4.56 8.41 -32.57
C ASP A 131 -5.75 8.67 -33.49
N ALA A 132 -6.24 9.91 -33.49
CA ALA A 132 -7.26 10.37 -34.41
C ALA A 132 -6.82 9.99 -35.83
N GLU A 133 -7.56 9.07 -36.45
CA GLU A 133 -7.44 8.79 -37.88
C GLU A 133 -7.88 10.06 -38.63
N ASP A 134 -6.93 10.93 -38.91
CA ASP A 134 -7.15 12.05 -39.83
C ASP A 134 -7.32 11.47 -41.24
N GLU A 135 -8.58 11.45 -41.69
CA GLU A 135 -8.97 11.19 -43.07
C GLU A 135 -8.28 12.19 -44.03
N GLU A 136 -7.62 11.62 -45.04
CA GLU A 136 -7.31 12.15 -46.38
C GLU A 136 -7.00 13.66 -46.54
N GLY A 137 -5.73 13.95 -46.88
CA GLY A 137 -5.42 15.03 -47.83
C GLY A 137 -4.23 15.90 -47.45
N GLU A 138 -3.26 15.95 -48.36
CA GLU A 138 -2.12 16.87 -48.45
C GLU A 138 -0.89 16.51 -47.60
N SER A 139 0.21 16.26 -48.33
CA SER A 139 1.56 16.02 -47.82
C SER A 139 2.01 17.12 -46.86
N LYS A 140 1.84 16.86 -45.56
CA LYS A 140 2.53 17.57 -44.48
C LYS A 140 3.58 16.64 -43.91
N ASP A 141 4.79 17.16 -43.69
CA ASP A 141 5.92 16.41 -43.14
C ASP A 141 5.51 15.61 -41.90
N VAL A 142 5.54 14.28 -42.01
CA VAL A 142 5.17 13.38 -40.91
C VAL A 142 6.28 13.49 -39.86
N LEU A 143 5.98 14.19 -38.76
CA LEU A 143 6.89 14.27 -37.62
C LEU A 143 7.16 12.86 -37.08
N PRO A 144 8.40 12.55 -36.66
CA PRO A 144 8.71 11.26 -36.08
C PRO A 144 7.86 11.02 -34.82
N LYS A 145 7.03 9.96 -34.84
CA LYS A 145 6.25 9.56 -33.67
C LYS A 145 7.21 9.13 -32.55
N SER A 146 6.98 9.63 -31.33
CA SER A 146 7.76 9.24 -30.15
C SER A 146 7.62 7.74 -29.90
N LYS A 147 8.75 7.02 -29.87
CA LYS A 147 8.79 5.59 -29.50
C LYS A 147 8.80 5.36 -27.98
N TRP A 148 8.74 6.43 -27.17
CA TRP A 148 8.81 6.33 -25.72
C TRP A 148 7.52 5.72 -25.16
N LYS A 149 7.65 4.59 -24.46
CA LYS A 149 6.59 4.00 -23.63
C LYS A 149 6.96 4.16 -22.15
N PRO A 150 5.99 4.44 -21.26
CA PRO A 150 6.25 4.42 -19.83
C PRO A 150 6.70 3.03 -19.39
N ALA A 151 7.50 2.97 -18.31
CA ALA A 151 7.89 1.68 -17.75
C ALA A 151 6.63 0.90 -17.30
N PRO A 152 6.59 -0.43 -17.52
CA PRO A 152 5.43 -1.23 -17.15
C PRO A 152 5.19 -1.14 -15.65
N LYS A 153 3.93 -0.93 -15.26
CA LYS A 153 3.52 -0.90 -13.85
C LYS A 153 3.62 -2.31 -13.27
N VAL A 154 4.11 -2.42 -12.04
CA VAL A 154 4.17 -3.72 -11.36
C VAL A 154 2.74 -4.15 -10.98
N PRO A 155 2.28 -5.34 -11.40
CA PRO A 155 0.92 -5.76 -11.15
C PRO A 155 0.66 -6.06 -9.67
N ARG A 156 -0.58 -5.82 -9.24
CA ARG A 156 -1.03 -6.12 -7.87
C ARG A 156 -1.03 -7.63 -7.62
N GLU A 157 -0.72 -8.03 -6.39
CA GLU A 157 -0.94 -9.41 -5.95
C GLU A 157 -2.44 -9.64 -5.74
N ALA A 158 -2.94 -10.79 -6.20
CA ALA A 158 -4.34 -11.16 -6.07
C ALA A 158 -4.80 -11.24 -4.61
N ASN A 159 -6.11 -11.21 -4.41
CA ASN A 159 -6.70 -11.40 -3.09
C ASN A 159 -6.25 -12.75 -2.51
N ASN A 160 -5.98 -12.77 -1.20
CA ASN A 160 -5.46 -13.93 -0.45
C ASN A 160 -4.01 -14.36 -0.74
N ILE A 161 -3.31 -13.65 -1.63
CA ILE A 161 -1.92 -13.95 -1.97
C ILE A 161 -0.98 -12.82 -1.49
N GLY A 162 0.19 -13.22 -0.98
CA GLY A 162 1.27 -12.31 -0.59
C GLY A 162 0.86 -11.22 0.40
N VAL A 163 0.98 -9.95 0.00
CA VAL A 163 0.61 -8.78 0.80
C VAL A 163 -0.91 -8.66 1.02
N ASN A 164 -1.71 -9.20 0.10
CA ASN A 164 -3.18 -9.22 0.15
C ASN A 164 -3.74 -10.51 0.75
N LYS A 165 -2.90 -11.31 1.42
CA LYS A 165 -3.31 -12.55 2.13
C LYS A 165 -4.45 -12.36 3.12
N LYS A 166 -4.52 -11.21 3.78
CA LYS A 166 -5.50 -10.94 4.85
C LYS A 166 -6.28 -9.68 4.56
N VAL A 167 -7.55 -9.71 4.92
CA VAL A 167 -8.45 -8.56 4.80
C VAL A 167 -8.39 -7.75 6.09
N TYR A 168 -8.47 -6.42 5.96
CA TYR A 168 -8.40 -5.52 7.10
C TYR A 168 -9.68 -4.69 7.21
N PHE A 169 -10.24 -4.64 8.41
CA PHE A 169 -11.36 -3.79 8.75
C PHE A 169 -10.93 -2.71 9.73
N VAL A 170 -11.48 -1.51 9.57
CA VAL A 170 -11.18 -0.38 10.44
C VAL A 170 -12.45 0.23 11.03
N CYS A 171 -12.36 0.65 12.29
CA CYS A 171 -13.39 1.48 12.91
C CYS A 171 -12.76 2.65 13.66
N HIS A 172 -13.46 3.77 13.76
CA HIS A 172 -12.94 4.95 14.47
C HIS A 172 -13.09 4.84 15.98
N GLU A 173 -14.19 4.24 16.43
CA GLU A 173 -14.48 3.95 17.83
C GLU A 173 -15.24 2.63 17.95
N PRO A 174 -15.04 1.86 19.04
CA PRO A 174 -15.80 0.64 19.28
C PRO A 174 -17.31 0.92 19.28
N GLY A 175 -18.04 0.17 18.46
CA GLY A 175 -19.50 0.30 18.30
C GLY A 175 -19.95 1.07 17.07
N LEU A 176 -19.04 1.74 16.36
CA LEU A 176 -19.29 2.21 15.01
C LEU A 176 -19.18 1.05 14.01
N GLN A 177 -19.69 1.28 12.80
CA GLN A 177 -19.58 0.33 11.71
C GLN A 177 -18.10 0.10 11.34
N TRP A 178 -17.77 -1.15 11.07
CA TRP A 178 -16.48 -1.54 10.53
C TRP A 178 -16.44 -1.31 9.02
N MET A 179 -15.39 -0.65 8.55
CA MET A 179 -15.17 -0.34 7.14
C MET A 179 -14.04 -1.22 6.61
N ARG A 180 -14.27 -1.93 5.52
CA ARG A 180 -13.25 -2.74 4.84
C ARG A 180 -12.23 -1.81 4.18
N LEU A 181 -10.95 -2.11 4.33
CA LEU A 181 -9.89 -1.44 3.58
C LEU A 181 -9.71 -2.09 2.21
N PRO A 182 -9.38 -1.31 1.16
CA PRO A 182 -9.12 -1.85 -0.17
C PRO A 182 -7.85 -2.72 -0.17
N PRO A 183 -7.69 -3.62 -1.16
CA PRO A 183 -6.43 -4.31 -1.38
C PRO A 183 -5.32 -3.30 -1.72
N VAL A 184 -4.07 -3.67 -1.44
CA VAL A 184 -2.92 -2.77 -1.65
C VAL A 184 -2.20 -3.08 -2.95
N THR A 185 -1.71 -2.04 -3.63
CA THR A 185 -0.86 -2.18 -4.81
C THR A 185 0.63 -1.98 -4.46
N PRO A 186 1.55 -2.56 -5.26
CA PRO A 186 2.99 -2.37 -5.06
C PRO A 186 3.39 -0.89 -5.13
N GLU A 187 2.79 -0.13 -6.05
CA GLU A 187 3.01 1.31 -6.22
C GLU A 187 2.70 2.09 -4.93
N GLN A 188 1.57 1.78 -4.27
CA GLN A 188 1.20 2.38 -2.99
C GLN A 188 2.22 2.08 -1.89
N ILE A 189 2.73 0.85 -1.82
CA ILE A 189 3.73 0.46 -0.82
C ILE A 189 5.05 1.20 -1.05
N VAL A 190 5.49 1.30 -2.30
CA VAL A 190 6.71 2.01 -2.68
C VAL A 190 6.58 3.50 -2.38
N ALA A 191 5.47 4.12 -2.78
CA ALA A 191 5.19 5.52 -2.48
C ALA A 191 5.19 5.76 -0.96
N ALA A 192 4.49 4.92 -0.18
CA ALA A 192 4.41 5.04 1.27
C ALA A 192 5.78 4.99 1.97
N ARG A 193 6.79 4.31 1.40
CA ARG A 193 8.15 4.26 1.98
C ARG A 193 8.83 5.62 2.06
N SER A 194 8.50 6.52 1.15
CA SER A 194 9.04 7.88 1.08
C SER A 194 8.24 8.88 1.95
N LEU A 195 7.07 8.48 2.43
CA LEU A 195 6.14 9.35 3.16
C LEU A 195 6.40 9.38 4.67
N CYS A 196 6.24 10.56 5.25
CA CYS A 196 6.26 10.83 6.68
C CYS A 196 5.08 11.75 7.03
N THR A 197 3.86 11.30 6.71
CA THR A 197 2.62 12.07 6.87
C THR A 197 1.77 11.47 7.97
N MET A 198 1.28 12.29 8.89
CA MET A 198 0.38 11.86 9.96
C MET A 198 -1.03 11.60 9.42
N PHE A 199 -1.69 10.58 9.97
CA PHE A 199 -3.09 10.27 9.64
C PHE A 199 -4.04 11.36 10.13
N THR A 200 -5.09 11.63 9.36
CA THR A 200 -6.13 12.58 9.76
C THR A 200 -7.22 11.89 10.57
N GLY A 201 -7.54 10.64 10.27
CA GLY A 201 -8.75 10.00 10.81
C GLY A 201 -9.95 10.08 9.87
N ASN A 202 -9.75 10.48 8.60
CA ASN A 202 -10.76 10.40 7.55
C ASN A 202 -10.23 9.53 6.40
N LEU A 203 -10.89 8.39 6.14
CA LEU A 203 -10.47 7.43 5.11
C LEU A 203 -10.48 8.00 3.68
N ASP A 204 -11.36 8.96 3.41
CA ASP A 204 -11.51 9.57 2.08
C ASP A 204 -10.60 10.79 1.86
N ALA A 205 -9.78 11.15 2.86
CA ALA A 205 -8.91 12.31 2.75
C ALA A 205 -7.80 12.06 1.72
N HIS A 206 -7.48 13.09 0.92
CA HIS A 206 -6.34 13.07 0.03
C HIS A 206 -5.02 13.16 0.81
N VAL A 207 -4.05 12.33 0.46
CA VAL A 207 -2.73 12.33 1.10
C VAL A 207 -1.88 13.43 0.47
N ASN A 208 -1.76 14.56 1.17
CA ASN A 208 -0.97 15.69 0.69
C ASN A 208 0.54 15.41 0.86
N CYS A 209 1.18 14.89 -0.18
CA CYS A 209 2.60 14.57 -0.18
C CYS A 209 3.28 14.76 -1.54
N SER A 210 4.62 14.79 -1.49
CA SER A 210 5.51 14.78 -2.65
C SER A 210 6.54 13.67 -2.40
N PRO A 211 6.59 12.59 -3.21
CA PRO A 211 5.82 12.34 -4.43
C PRO A 211 4.31 12.19 -4.19
N PRO A 212 3.47 12.38 -5.22
CA PRO A 212 2.03 12.14 -5.10
C PRO A 212 1.78 10.66 -4.72
N PHE A 213 0.84 10.44 -3.82
CA PHE A 213 0.45 9.10 -3.41
C PHE A 213 -0.75 8.62 -4.23
N PRO A 214 -0.70 7.41 -4.82
CA PRO A 214 -1.80 6.88 -5.63
C PRO A 214 -2.92 6.32 -4.72
N GLY A 215 -3.83 7.20 -4.29
CA GLY A 215 -5.04 6.82 -3.55
C GLY A 215 -5.38 7.79 -2.40
N THR A 216 -6.33 7.38 -1.57
CA THR A 216 -6.76 8.14 -0.39
C THR A 216 -6.02 7.70 0.88
N GLU A 217 -6.38 8.30 2.02
CA GLU A 217 -5.89 7.88 3.33
C GLU A 217 -6.19 6.41 3.63
N ALA A 218 -7.29 5.83 3.10
CA ALA A 218 -7.58 4.41 3.21
C ALA A 218 -6.49 3.53 2.57
N ASN A 219 -6.07 3.86 1.35
CA ASN A 219 -4.98 3.15 0.66
C ASN A 219 -3.64 3.36 1.39
N TYR A 220 -3.38 4.57 1.89
CA TYR A 220 -2.17 4.83 2.67
C TYR A 220 -2.14 4.07 3.99
N LEU A 221 -3.27 4.02 4.69
CA LEU A 221 -3.43 3.24 5.93
C LEU A 221 -3.19 1.76 5.67
N ARG A 222 -3.79 1.20 4.60
CA ARG A 222 -3.57 -0.17 4.17
C ARG A 222 -2.10 -0.45 3.83
N ALA A 223 -1.42 0.45 3.13
CA ALA A 223 0.00 0.33 2.81
C ALA A 223 0.89 0.38 4.07
N GLN A 224 0.57 1.25 5.04
CA GLN A 224 1.28 1.28 6.32
C GLN A 224 1.06 0.00 7.13
N ILE A 225 -0.17 -0.51 7.16
CA ILE A 225 -0.49 -1.79 7.82
C ILE A 225 0.34 -2.92 7.21
N ALA A 226 0.40 -3.02 5.87
CA ALA A 226 1.23 -4.02 5.19
C ALA A 226 2.70 -3.95 5.62
N ARG A 227 3.27 -2.74 5.60
CA ARG A 227 4.68 -2.50 5.96
C ARG A 227 4.98 -2.83 7.42
N ILE A 228 4.09 -2.45 8.34
CA ILE A 228 4.23 -2.74 9.77
C ILE A 228 4.10 -4.25 9.98
N SER A 229 3.03 -4.87 9.46
CA SER A 229 2.80 -6.32 9.57
C SER A 229 4.01 -7.14 9.12
N ALA A 230 4.54 -6.84 7.93
CA ALA A 230 5.69 -7.55 7.37
C ALA A 230 7.01 -7.38 8.13
N SER A 231 7.11 -6.39 9.02
CA SER A 231 8.36 -6.09 9.75
C SER A 231 8.26 -6.25 11.26
N THR A 232 7.06 -6.41 11.81
CA THR A 232 6.87 -6.44 13.26
C THR A 232 6.11 -7.65 13.79
N GLN A 233 5.50 -8.46 12.93
CA GLN A 233 4.82 -9.67 13.38
C GLN A 233 5.85 -10.79 13.58
N ILE A 234 6.11 -11.08 14.86
CA ILE A 234 7.14 -12.02 15.29
C ILE A 234 6.53 -13.11 16.16
N SER A 235 7.21 -14.25 16.25
CA SER A 235 6.83 -15.38 17.09
C SER A 235 8.07 -15.97 17.79
N PRO A 236 7.91 -16.62 18.94
CA PRO A 236 8.98 -17.41 19.54
C PRO A 236 9.50 -18.48 18.56
N GLU A 237 10.80 -18.73 18.57
CA GLU A 237 11.42 -19.78 17.75
C GLU A 237 10.79 -21.14 18.06
N GLY A 238 10.44 -21.89 17.01
CA GLY A 238 9.82 -23.21 17.11
C GLY A 238 8.29 -23.21 17.30
N PHE A 239 7.64 -22.04 17.42
CA PHE A 239 6.17 -21.96 17.49
C PHE A 239 5.51 -22.33 16.15
N TYR A 240 6.10 -21.89 15.05
CA TYR A 240 5.69 -22.24 13.69
C TYR A 240 6.77 -23.08 13.02
N HIS A 241 6.36 -23.97 12.13
CA HIS A 241 7.24 -24.63 11.17
C HIS A 241 6.83 -24.27 9.76
N VAL A 242 7.76 -24.39 8.80
CA VAL A 242 7.43 -24.25 7.38
C VAL A 242 6.45 -25.36 7.02
N GLY A 243 5.33 -24.99 6.39
CA GLY A 243 4.30 -25.95 5.99
C GLY A 243 4.80 -26.81 4.84
N ASP A 244 4.66 -28.13 4.94
CA ASP A 244 4.93 -29.05 3.83
C ASP A 244 3.78 -28.92 2.83
N GLY A 245 4.08 -28.67 1.56
CA GLY A 245 3.06 -28.50 0.52
C GLY A 245 2.21 -29.75 0.37
N GLY A 246 0.89 -29.64 0.55
CA GLY A 246 -0.02 -30.68 0.11
C GLY A 246 -0.13 -30.68 -1.42
N GLU A 247 -0.14 -31.87 -2.03
CA GLU A 247 -0.10 -32.13 -3.49
C GLU A 247 -1.22 -31.44 -4.30
N GLU A 248 -2.29 -30.93 -3.66
CA GLU A 248 -3.48 -30.41 -4.36
C GLU A 248 -3.48 -28.89 -4.55
N GLU A 249 -2.53 -28.14 -3.96
CA GLU A 249 -2.46 -26.67 -4.05
C GLU A 249 -1.12 -26.17 -4.67
N GLU A 250 -0.42 -27.05 -5.39
CA GLU A 250 0.79 -26.73 -6.16
C GLU A 250 0.46 -26.01 -7.48
N GLU A 251 -0.79 -26.05 -7.95
CA GLU A 251 -1.18 -25.50 -9.25
C GLU A 251 -1.39 -23.96 -9.26
N GLU A 252 -1.44 -23.28 -8.10
CA GLU A 252 -1.76 -21.84 -8.03
C GLU A 252 -0.54 -20.89 -7.94
N MET A 253 0.69 -21.41 -7.90
CA MET A 253 1.90 -20.59 -7.94
C MET A 253 2.93 -21.21 -8.88
N ASP A 254 3.03 -20.66 -10.10
CA ASP A 254 3.98 -21.05 -11.16
C ASP A 254 5.48 -20.84 -10.77
N ASP A 255 5.74 -20.37 -9.53
CA ASP A 255 7.06 -20.26 -8.92
C ASP A 255 7.19 -21.23 -7.73
N GLU A 256 7.59 -22.48 -8.02
CA GLU A 256 7.90 -23.53 -7.02
C GLU A 256 8.83 -23.02 -5.89
N GLU A 257 9.75 -22.08 -6.16
CA GLU A 257 10.72 -21.58 -5.17
C GLU A 257 10.15 -20.48 -4.23
N GLY A 258 9.03 -19.84 -4.61
CA GLY A 258 8.45 -18.68 -3.93
C GLY A 258 7.29 -19.03 -2.99
N GLY A 259 6.49 -20.05 -3.33
CA GLY A 259 5.32 -20.48 -2.56
C GLY A 259 5.66 -21.20 -1.26
N GLU A 260 6.66 -22.10 -1.28
CA GLU A 260 7.13 -22.83 -0.10
C GLU A 260 7.62 -21.90 1.02
N ARG A 261 8.16 -20.73 0.64
CA ARG A 261 8.73 -19.76 1.59
C ARG A 261 7.70 -18.90 2.31
N GLN A 262 6.41 -19.08 2.04
CA GLN A 262 5.34 -18.25 2.59
C GLN A 262 4.33 -19.05 3.43
N ARG A 263 4.40 -20.39 3.39
CA ARG A 263 3.50 -21.28 4.13
C ARG A 263 4.10 -21.65 5.48
N TYR A 264 3.33 -21.43 6.54
CA TYR A 264 3.68 -21.87 7.89
C TYR A 264 2.48 -22.48 8.59
N SER A 265 2.74 -23.43 9.47
CA SER A 265 1.72 -24.07 10.30
C SER A 265 2.15 -24.08 11.77
N LYS A 266 1.15 -24.05 12.65
CA LYS A 266 1.34 -24.06 14.11
C LYS A 266 1.93 -25.40 14.55
N ASN A 267 3.04 -25.34 15.29
CA ASN A 267 3.64 -26.53 15.87
C ASN A 267 2.86 -26.94 17.14
N GLU A 268 2.09 -28.03 17.07
CA GLU A 268 1.32 -28.54 18.21
C GLU A 268 2.21 -29.01 19.36
N ASP A 269 3.44 -29.45 19.05
CA ASP A 269 4.43 -29.94 20.02
C ASP A 269 5.30 -28.81 20.61
N TYR A 270 4.92 -27.54 20.42
CA TYR A 270 5.69 -26.41 20.93
C TYR A 270 5.86 -26.46 22.46
N GLU A 271 7.11 -26.37 22.91
CA GLU A 271 7.49 -26.20 24.30
C GLU A 271 7.88 -24.75 24.58
N ALA A 272 7.32 -24.19 25.66
CA ALA A 272 7.58 -22.82 26.05
C ALA A 272 9.05 -22.63 26.43
N LEU A 273 9.72 -21.71 25.75
CA LEU A 273 11.07 -21.31 26.12
C LEU A 273 11.07 -20.57 27.48
N PRO A 274 12.09 -20.77 28.33
CA PRO A 274 12.23 -20.02 29.57
C PRO A 274 12.21 -18.50 29.34
N MET A 275 11.52 -17.76 30.22
CA MET A 275 11.42 -16.29 30.11
C MET A 275 12.77 -15.56 30.04
N LYS A 276 13.83 -16.14 30.61
CA LYS A 276 15.19 -15.60 30.54
C LYS A 276 15.79 -15.68 29.13
N GLU A 277 15.41 -16.71 28.38
CA GLU A 277 15.86 -16.92 26.99
C GLU A 277 15.08 -16.03 26.03
N LEU A 278 13.78 -15.84 26.27
CA LEU A 278 12.94 -14.92 25.49
C LEU A 278 13.35 -13.45 25.65
N VAL A 279 13.93 -13.07 26.79
CA VAL A 279 14.39 -11.68 27.07
C VAL A 279 15.90 -11.52 26.85
N ASN A 280 16.56 -12.50 26.23
CA ASN A 280 17.98 -12.39 25.91
C ASN A 280 18.25 -11.20 24.95
N PRO A 281 19.18 -10.28 25.27
CA PRO A 281 19.54 -9.17 24.38
C PRO A 281 19.99 -9.58 22.97
N ASN A 282 20.44 -10.82 22.78
CA ASN A 282 20.85 -11.32 21.46
C ASN A 282 19.68 -11.56 20.50
N MET A 283 18.42 -11.62 20.98
CA MET A 283 17.22 -11.80 20.15
C MET A 283 17.23 -13.07 19.26
N GLU A 284 17.91 -14.13 19.68
CA GLU A 284 18.05 -15.37 18.88
C GLU A 284 16.79 -16.23 18.87
N ASN A 285 15.94 -16.09 19.88
CA ASN A 285 14.76 -16.94 20.14
C ASN A 285 13.45 -16.35 19.60
N TRP A 286 13.54 -15.36 18.72
CA TRP A 286 12.41 -14.71 18.07
C TRP A 286 12.64 -14.70 16.57
N VAL A 287 11.57 -14.98 15.83
CA VAL A 287 11.61 -15.06 14.37
C VAL A 287 10.45 -14.28 13.74
N HIS A 288 10.66 -13.75 12.54
CA HIS A 288 9.58 -13.17 11.73
C HIS A 288 8.74 -14.28 11.11
N HIS A 289 7.42 -14.27 11.25
CA HIS A 289 6.54 -15.29 10.64
C HIS A 289 5.70 -14.75 9.47
N ILE A 290 5.76 -13.44 9.21
CA ILE A 290 5.15 -12.83 8.01
C ILE A 290 6.24 -12.61 6.96
N SER A 291 5.86 -12.79 5.69
CA SER A 291 6.76 -12.64 4.55
C SER A 291 7.31 -11.21 4.41
N TYR A 292 8.56 -11.11 4.01
CA TYR A 292 9.22 -9.84 3.73
C TYR A 292 8.70 -9.20 2.44
N ILE A 293 8.45 -7.88 2.47
CA ILE A 293 8.05 -7.12 1.28
C ILE A 293 9.29 -6.57 0.57
N LEU A 294 9.51 -6.98 -0.67
CA LEU A 294 10.63 -6.60 -1.53
C LEU A 294 10.66 -5.09 -1.82
N PRO A 295 11.83 -4.52 -2.18
CA PRO A 295 11.91 -3.15 -2.71
C PRO A 295 10.88 -2.82 -3.80
N GLN A 296 10.53 -3.79 -4.64
CA GLN A 296 9.45 -3.69 -5.63
C GLN A 296 8.04 -3.44 -5.06
N GLY A 297 7.78 -3.78 -3.78
CA GLY A 297 6.46 -3.62 -3.15
C GLY A 297 5.60 -4.89 -3.13
N ARG A 298 6.15 -6.02 -3.59
CA ARG A 298 5.52 -7.35 -3.56
C ARG A 298 6.24 -8.31 -2.61
N VAL A 299 5.61 -9.43 -2.28
CA VAL A 299 6.29 -10.54 -1.59
C VAL A 299 7.03 -11.40 -2.62
N THR A 300 6.39 -11.68 -3.75
CA THR A 300 7.01 -12.39 -4.88
C THR A 300 7.60 -11.40 -5.88
N TRP A 301 8.82 -11.68 -6.34
CA TRP A 301 9.48 -10.83 -7.31
C TRP A 301 8.80 -10.98 -8.67
N TRP A 302 8.40 -9.87 -9.28
CA TRP A 302 7.82 -9.86 -10.61
C TRP A 302 8.87 -9.40 -11.63
N ASN A 303 9.13 -10.23 -12.64
CA ASN A 303 10.06 -9.92 -13.70
C ASN A 303 9.37 -9.22 -14.88
N ALA A 304 9.63 -7.92 -15.04
CA ALA A 304 9.12 -7.14 -16.16
C ALA A 304 9.63 -7.64 -17.52
N SER A 305 10.86 -8.19 -17.56
CA SER A 305 11.53 -8.51 -18.83
C SER A 305 10.95 -9.75 -19.50
N GLN A 306 10.51 -10.74 -18.71
CA GLN A 306 9.87 -11.96 -19.23
C GLN A 306 8.50 -11.66 -19.84
N ASN A 307 7.68 -10.83 -19.18
CA ASN A 307 6.36 -10.46 -19.69
C ASN A 307 6.46 -9.59 -20.96
N LEU A 308 7.47 -8.72 -21.07
CA LEU A 308 7.72 -7.94 -22.28
C LEU A 308 8.09 -8.82 -23.48
N ASP A 309 8.80 -9.93 -23.27
CA ASP A 309 9.12 -10.86 -24.37
C ASP A 309 7.85 -11.62 -24.83
N GLU A 310 6.95 -11.97 -23.91
CA GLU A 310 5.65 -12.60 -24.22
C GLU A 310 4.67 -11.65 -24.95
N GLU A 311 4.54 -10.39 -24.50
CA GLU A 311 3.74 -9.37 -25.21
C GLU A 311 4.32 -8.99 -26.58
N LEU A 312 5.67 -8.94 -26.70
CA LEU A 312 6.33 -8.67 -27.98
C LEU A 312 6.18 -9.83 -28.97
N ASP A 313 6.17 -11.08 -28.51
CA ASP A 313 5.94 -12.25 -29.35
C ASP A 313 4.49 -12.31 -29.88
N GLU A 314 3.52 -11.76 -29.15
CA GLU A 314 2.12 -11.67 -29.59
C GLU A 314 1.88 -10.53 -30.61
N PHE A 315 2.66 -9.45 -30.53
CA PHE A 315 2.54 -8.28 -31.43
C PHE A 315 3.43 -8.37 -32.69
N ASN A 316 4.54 -9.14 -32.65
CA ASN A 316 5.47 -9.30 -33.79
C ASN A 316 5.15 -10.53 -34.68
N ALA A 317 3.95 -11.08 -34.61
CA ALA A 317 3.54 -12.15 -35.52
C ALA A 317 3.42 -11.71 -36.99
N ASP A 318 3.45 -10.40 -37.30
CA ASP A 318 3.14 -9.88 -38.64
C ASP A 318 4.20 -9.02 -39.36
N GLU A 319 5.36 -8.65 -38.80
CA GLU A 319 6.40 -7.98 -39.63
C GLU A 319 7.85 -8.38 -39.34
N ASP A 320 8.56 -8.57 -40.45
CA ASP A 320 9.93 -9.06 -40.60
C ASP A 320 10.96 -8.34 -39.71
N GLY A 321 11.81 -9.15 -39.08
CA GLY A 321 12.68 -8.72 -38.01
C GLY A 321 13.80 -7.74 -38.36
N GLU A 322 14.02 -6.82 -37.44
CA GLU A 322 15.35 -6.34 -37.07
C GLU A 322 15.47 -6.35 -35.54
N ASN A 323 16.33 -7.23 -35.01
CA ASN A 323 16.68 -7.28 -33.60
C ASN A 323 17.49 -6.03 -33.22
N GLU A 324 16.83 -4.93 -32.87
CA GLU A 324 17.44 -3.88 -32.06
C GLU A 324 17.53 -4.40 -30.62
N GLN A 325 18.61 -5.14 -30.34
CA GLN A 325 19.09 -5.43 -28.99
C GLN A 325 19.60 -4.13 -28.35
N GLY A 326 18.66 -3.24 -28.02
CA GLY A 326 18.86 -2.23 -27.00
C GLY A 326 19.15 -2.95 -25.69
N ASP A 327 20.19 -2.49 -25.00
CA ASP A 327 20.76 -3.03 -23.77
C ASP A 327 19.67 -3.23 -22.69
N LYS A 328 18.94 -4.35 -22.74
CA LYS A 328 17.95 -4.73 -21.72
C LYS A 328 18.74 -5.02 -20.46
N VAL A 329 18.85 -4.04 -19.57
CA VAL A 329 19.36 -4.24 -18.22
C VAL A 329 18.40 -5.21 -17.53
N ALA A 330 18.68 -6.50 -17.62
CA ALA A 330 17.91 -7.52 -16.93
C ALA A 330 17.86 -7.14 -15.45
N ALA A 331 16.66 -6.80 -14.97
CA ALA A 331 16.46 -6.45 -13.58
C ALA A 331 16.93 -7.63 -12.72
N GLN A 332 17.86 -7.37 -11.79
CA GLN A 332 18.37 -8.44 -10.94
C GLN A 332 17.24 -8.94 -10.03
N PRO A 333 17.06 -10.27 -9.89
CA PRO A 333 16.03 -10.83 -9.03
C PRO A 333 16.19 -10.33 -7.60
N GLU A 334 15.16 -9.65 -7.08
CA GLU A 334 15.14 -9.21 -5.70
C GLU A 334 14.80 -10.41 -4.80
N ARG A 335 15.72 -10.79 -3.91
CA ARG A 335 15.49 -11.87 -2.93
C ARG A 335 15.47 -11.30 -1.50
N GLY A 336 14.35 -11.50 -0.81
CA GLY A 336 14.19 -11.21 0.61
C GLY A 336 14.64 -12.37 1.51
N PRO A 337 14.81 -12.12 2.83
CA PRO A 337 14.99 -13.20 3.80
C PRO A 337 13.76 -14.12 3.83
N PRO A 338 13.93 -15.43 4.05
CA PRO A 338 12.80 -16.35 4.19
C PRO A 338 12.00 -16.06 5.46
N ILE A 339 10.78 -16.60 5.54
CA ILE A 339 10.05 -16.65 6.81
C ILE A 339 10.85 -17.43 7.87
N LEU A 340 10.51 -17.19 9.13
CA LEU A 340 11.18 -17.74 10.31
C LEU A 340 12.66 -17.32 10.43
N THR A 341 13.05 -16.21 9.79
CA THR A 341 14.36 -15.58 9.99
C THR A 341 14.44 -14.94 11.38
N LYS A 342 15.58 -15.14 12.06
CA LYS A 342 15.81 -14.65 13.43
C LYS A 342 15.95 -13.13 13.49
N LEU A 343 15.45 -12.52 14.57
CA LEU A 343 15.59 -11.07 14.80
C LEU A 343 17.04 -10.62 15.02
N SER A 344 17.94 -11.54 15.38
CA SER A 344 19.37 -11.24 15.54
C SER A 344 20.05 -10.80 14.25
N THR A 345 19.47 -11.11 13.09
CA THR A 345 19.99 -10.68 11.77
C THR A 345 19.42 -9.36 11.30
N ASP A 346 18.49 -8.75 12.05
CA ASP A 346 17.88 -7.49 11.67
C ASP A 346 18.89 -6.34 11.71
N VAL A 347 18.79 -5.46 10.72
CA VAL A 347 19.72 -4.33 10.56
C VAL A 347 19.58 -3.35 11.72
N PRO A 348 20.67 -3.00 12.43
CA PRO A 348 20.65 -2.00 13.49
C PRO A 348 20.17 -0.63 13.01
N ILE A 349 19.43 0.07 13.88
CA ILE A 349 18.80 1.36 13.62
C ILE A 349 19.62 2.45 14.30
N PHE A 350 20.27 3.32 13.53
CA PHE A 350 21.11 4.41 14.05
C PHE A 350 22.18 3.94 15.07
N GLY A 351 22.74 2.75 14.85
CA GLY A 351 23.72 2.13 15.76
C GLY A 351 23.13 1.50 17.02
N GLN A 352 21.79 1.37 17.10
CA GLN A 352 21.06 0.67 18.15
C GLN A 352 20.42 -0.61 17.61
N ALA A 353 20.12 -1.58 18.48
CA ALA A 353 19.41 -2.80 18.07
C ALA A 353 18.02 -2.45 17.52
N ALA A 354 17.56 -3.20 16.50
CA ALA A 354 16.24 -3.02 15.91
C ALA A 354 15.10 -3.33 16.89
N TRP A 355 15.39 -4.12 17.92
CA TRP A 355 14.43 -4.62 18.90
C TRP A 355 14.94 -4.40 20.33
N SER A 356 14.01 -4.32 21.27
CA SER A 356 14.30 -4.23 22.70
C SER A 356 13.40 -5.16 23.50
N THR A 357 13.99 -5.92 24.42
CA THR A 357 13.29 -6.88 25.27
C THR A 357 13.25 -6.42 26.72
N ARG A 358 12.16 -6.73 27.42
CA ARG A 358 12.06 -6.59 28.88
C ARG A 358 11.11 -7.61 29.49
N LEU A 359 11.37 -7.97 30.74
CA LEU A 359 10.40 -8.67 31.58
C LEU A 359 9.41 -7.66 32.17
N SER A 360 8.14 -8.04 32.30
CA SER A 360 7.14 -7.22 32.99
C SER A 360 7.48 -6.98 34.47
N SER A 361 7.93 -8.03 35.17
CA SER A 361 8.32 -7.97 36.58
C SER A 361 9.67 -8.64 36.80
N LYS A 362 10.60 -7.89 37.39
CA LYS A 362 11.89 -8.43 37.87
C LYS A 362 11.77 -9.05 39.27
N LEU A 363 10.70 -8.74 39.99
CA LEU A 363 10.49 -9.18 41.38
C LEU A 363 9.84 -10.56 41.45
N MET A 364 8.94 -10.87 40.52
CA MET A 364 8.27 -12.18 40.42
C MET A 364 8.43 -12.73 38.99
N PRO A 365 9.61 -13.28 38.63
CA PRO A 365 9.86 -13.80 37.29
C PRO A 365 8.93 -14.96 36.90
N GLU A 366 8.38 -15.70 37.87
CA GLU A 366 7.47 -16.83 37.65
C GLU A 366 6.10 -16.43 37.08
N HIS A 367 5.67 -15.19 37.31
CA HIS A 367 4.43 -14.62 36.78
C HIS A 367 4.69 -13.49 35.78
N ALA A 368 5.95 -13.29 35.40
CA ALA A 368 6.35 -12.29 34.43
C ALA A 368 6.02 -12.75 33.01
N VAL A 369 5.82 -11.77 32.14
CA VAL A 369 5.68 -11.96 30.70
C VAL A 369 6.91 -11.37 30.01
N ALA A 370 7.31 -11.97 28.91
CA ALA A 370 8.36 -11.42 28.05
C ALA A 370 7.72 -10.41 27.10
N LEU A 371 8.24 -9.18 27.07
CA LEU A 371 7.83 -8.15 26.13
C LEU A 371 8.99 -7.84 25.19
N VAL A 372 8.70 -7.87 23.89
CA VAL A 372 9.57 -7.41 22.81
C VAL A 372 8.95 -6.15 22.21
N SER A 373 9.75 -5.15 21.90
CA SER A 373 9.30 -3.88 21.32
C SER A 373 10.18 -3.50 20.13
N SER A 374 9.57 -3.07 19.04
CA SER A 374 10.30 -2.61 17.86
C SER A 374 10.81 -1.19 18.08
N ASN A 375 12.08 -0.96 17.77
CA ASN A 375 12.67 0.38 17.70
C ASN A 375 12.52 1.00 16.30
N LEU A 376 12.16 0.19 15.29
CA LEU A 376 11.87 0.66 13.94
C LEU A 376 10.47 1.22 13.83
N TRP A 377 9.50 0.50 14.38
CA TRP A 377 8.09 0.88 14.40
C TRP A 377 7.66 1.10 15.84
N ILE A 378 7.83 2.33 16.29
CA ILE A 378 7.46 2.71 17.65
C ILE A 378 5.96 2.48 17.83
N GLY A 379 5.61 1.62 18.79
CA GLY A 379 4.25 1.17 19.03
C GLY A 379 4.02 -0.31 18.72
N ALA A 380 4.93 -0.97 18.00
CA ALA A 380 4.84 -2.41 17.78
C ALA A 380 5.42 -3.18 18.97
N HIS A 381 4.59 -4.03 19.56
CA HIS A 381 4.90 -4.78 20.77
C HIS A 381 4.44 -6.23 20.66
N THR A 382 5.24 -7.14 21.20
CA THR A 382 4.92 -8.56 21.26
C THR A 382 5.06 -9.06 22.68
N VAL A 383 4.05 -9.74 23.20
CA VAL A 383 4.08 -10.33 24.53
C VAL A 383 4.02 -11.85 24.39
N ALA A 384 4.87 -12.56 25.13
CA ALA A 384 4.81 -14.02 25.28
C ALA A 384 4.57 -14.42 26.73
N TRP A 385 3.67 -15.39 26.92
CA TRP A 385 3.32 -15.97 28.21
C TRP A 385 3.03 -17.48 28.04
N GLY A 386 3.66 -18.31 28.88
CA GLY A 386 3.52 -19.76 28.76
C GLY A 386 3.82 -20.25 27.33
N LYS A 387 2.87 -20.93 26.69
CA LYS A 387 2.96 -21.42 25.31
C LYS A 387 2.32 -20.49 24.27
N GLN A 388 1.92 -19.28 24.65
CA GLN A 388 1.20 -18.34 23.79
C GLN A 388 1.99 -17.05 23.63
N PHE A 389 1.72 -16.34 22.54
CA PHE A 389 2.22 -14.99 22.31
C PHE A 389 1.18 -14.20 21.52
N GLU A 390 1.30 -12.88 21.54
CA GLU A 390 0.46 -11.99 20.74
C GLU A 390 1.26 -10.77 20.30
N ASN A 391 1.01 -10.28 19.08
CA ASN A 391 1.58 -9.03 18.58
C ASN A 391 0.49 -7.96 18.47
N ILE A 392 0.82 -6.73 18.83
CA ILE A 392 -0.06 -5.57 18.72
C ILE A 392 0.72 -4.36 18.23
N TYR A 393 0.07 -3.52 17.42
CA TYR A 393 0.57 -2.19 17.10
C TYR A 393 -0.27 -1.10 17.75
N ILE A 394 0.32 -0.19 18.52
CA ILE A 394 -0.37 1.00 19.05
C ILE A 394 0.54 2.22 18.86
N GLY A 395 0.22 3.07 17.90
CA GLY A 395 1.09 4.22 17.59
C GLY A 395 0.60 5.09 16.44
N TRP A 396 1.49 5.92 15.92
CA TRP A 396 1.21 6.90 14.85
C TRP A 396 1.31 6.33 13.43
N GLY A 397 1.65 5.04 13.29
CA GLY A 397 1.93 4.42 12.00
C GLY A 397 3.17 4.98 11.31
N GLN A 398 4.11 5.56 12.05
CA GLN A 398 5.33 6.18 11.49
C GLN A 398 6.56 5.32 11.75
N LYS A 399 7.39 5.21 10.71
CA LYS A 399 8.70 4.56 10.81
C LYS A 399 9.65 5.48 11.57
N SER A 400 10.42 4.92 12.49
CA SER A 400 11.45 5.62 13.25
C SER A 400 12.45 6.26 12.28
N ALA A 401 12.39 7.58 12.17
CA ALA A 401 13.34 8.37 11.41
C ALA A 401 14.40 8.92 12.38
N GLY A 402 15.65 8.69 12.05
CA GLY A 402 16.78 9.24 12.79
C GLY A 402 16.95 10.72 12.48
N PRO A 403 18.00 11.35 13.02
CA PRO A 403 18.37 12.70 12.60
C PRO A 403 18.76 12.67 11.11
N GLY A 404 17.82 12.99 10.22
CA GLY A 404 18.05 12.99 8.78
C GLY A 404 16.94 12.44 7.90
N TYR A 405 15.65 12.54 8.26
CA TYR A 405 14.60 12.41 7.25
C TYR A 405 14.90 13.42 6.13
N GLN A 406 15.25 12.92 4.94
CA GLN A 406 15.48 13.73 3.77
C GLN A 406 14.17 13.78 2.99
N PRO A 407 13.58 14.97 2.80
CA PRO A 407 12.40 15.10 1.97
C PRO A 407 12.74 14.64 0.56
N TYR A 408 11.73 14.15 -0.15
CA TYR A 408 11.88 13.77 -1.54
C TYR A 408 12.43 14.95 -2.36
N LEU A 409 13.50 14.68 -3.10
CA LEU A 409 14.06 15.63 -4.05
C LEU A 409 13.30 15.47 -5.36
N PRO A 410 12.92 16.59 -6.02
CA PRO A 410 12.33 16.52 -7.35
C PRO A 410 13.19 15.68 -8.31
N PRO A 411 12.56 14.97 -9.27
CA PRO A 411 13.30 14.23 -10.27
C PRO A 411 14.23 15.16 -11.05
N ASP A 412 15.34 14.60 -11.52
CA ASP A 412 16.28 15.34 -12.37
C ASP A 412 15.55 15.80 -13.64
N VAL A 413 15.92 17.00 -14.11
CA VAL A 413 15.42 17.51 -15.39
C VAL A 413 15.84 16.56 -16.51
N LEU A 414 14.91 16.27 -17.42
CA LEU A 414 15.22 15.44 -18.57
C LEU A 414 16.28 16.14 -19.42
N GLY A 415 17.26 15.36 -19.88
CA GLY A 415 18.25 15.85 -20.84
C GLY A 415 17.57 16.23 -22.15
N GLU A 416 18.05 17.30 -22.77
CA GLU A 416 17.68 17.63 -24.14
C GLU A 416 18.23 16.57 -25.10
N TYR A 417 17.61 16.43 -26.26
CA TYR A 417 18.12 15.57 -27.31
C TYR A 417 19.52 16.05 -27.71
N THR A 418 20.51 15.15 -27.66
CA THR A 418 21.87 15.49 -28.08
C THR A 418 21.95 15.50 -29.59
N ASP A 419 22.50 16.56 -30.20
CA ASP A 419 22.69 16.69 -31.64
C ASP A 419 23.30 15.41 -32.25
N ALA A 420 22.45 14.58 -32.84
CA ALA A 420 22.87 13.41 -33.59
C ALA A 420 23.44 13.89 -34.94
N PRO A 421 24.44 13.21 -35.52
CA PRO A 421 25.00 13.57 -36.83
C PRO A 421 23.97 13.53 -37.98
N ASP A 422 22.79 12.95 -37.73
CA ASP A 422 21.67 12.88 -38.67
C ASP A 422 20.74 14.11 -38.59
N ILE A 423 20.97 15.03 -37.65
CA ILE A 423 20.25 16.31 -37.56
C ILE A 423 21.02 17.36 -38.34
N ILE A 424 20.43 17.81 -39.44
CA ILE A 424 20.94 18.93 -40.23
C ILE A 424 20.01 20.10 -40.01
N GLU A 425 20.46 21.08 -39.22
CA GLU A 425 19.79 22.38 -39.11
C GLU A 425 19.79 23.02 -40.50
N THR A 426 18.60 23.15 -41.09
CA THR A 426 18.42 23.85 -42.36
C THR A 426 18.00 25.28 -42.07
N VAL A 427 18.47 26.22 -42.88
CA VAL A 427 18.13 27.64 -42.74
C VAL A 427 16.63 27.79 -42.99
N ASP A 428 15.94 28.48 -42.07
CA ASP A 428 14.53 28.81 -42.24
C ASP A 428 14.29 29.44 -43.64
N PRO A 429 13.26 28.99 -44.37
CA PRO A 429 12.97 29.55 -45.69
C PRO A 429 12.70 31.04 -45.61
N THR A 430 13.08 31.78 -46.65
CA THR A 430 12.80 33.22 -46.68
C THR A 430 11.31 33.46 -46.93
N THR A 431 10.82 34.64 -46.57
CA THR A 431 9.41 35.03 -46.81
C THR A 431 9.00 34.91 -48.28
N GLU A 432 9.95 35.07 -49.20
CA GLU A 432 9.72 34.89 -50.65
C GLU A 432 9.55 33.42 -51.03
N ASP A 433 10.35 32.53 -50.42
CA ASP A 433 10.28 31.08 -50.65
C ASP A 433 9.01 30.47 -50.05
N GLU A 434 8.58 30.94 -48.88
CA GLU A 434 7.31 30.55 -48.26
C GLU A 434 6.10 31.00 -49.09
N ALA A 435 6.12 32.23 -49.62
CA ALA A 435 5.08 32.74 -50.50
C ALA A 435 5.00 31.93 -51.81
N ALA A 436 6.14 31.56 -52.38
CA ALA A 436 6.20 30.69 -53.55
C ALA A 436 5.68 29.28 -53.27
N LEU A 437 6.05 28.68 -52.13
CA LEU A 437 5.53 27.39 -51.67
C LEU A 437 4.02 27.43 -51.44
N ARG A 438 3.51 28.50 -50.81
CA ARG A 438 2.07 28.71 -50.59
C ARG A 438 1.30 28.84 -51.90
N LYS A 439 1.87 29.52 -52.90
CA LYS A 439 1.29 29.66 -54.25
C LYS A 439 1.27 28.33 -55.01
N VAL A 440 2.25 27.46 -54.78
CA VAL A 440 2.32 26.12 -55.37
C VAL A 440 1.38 25.13 -54.66
N GLN A 441 1.27 25.20 -53.33
CA GLN A 441 0.38 24.33 -52.53
C GLN A 441 -1.09 24.74 -52.63
N ASN A 442 -1.40 26.03 -52.72
CA ASN A 442 -2.77 26.52 -52.84
C ASN A 442 -2.89 27.58 -53.95
N PRO A 443 -3.00 27.16 -55.22
CA PRO A 443 -3.03 28.07 -56.37
C PRO A 443 -4.22 29.04 -56.37
N GLU A 444 -5.34 28.67 -55.73
CA GLU A 444 -6.53 29.55 -55.64
C GLU A 444 -6.33 30.72 -54.66
N ALA A 445 -5.55 30.54 -53.59
CA ALA A 445 -5.22 31.63 -52.65
C ALA A 445 -4.11 32.57 -53.19
N GLY A 446 -3.29 32.08 -54.12
CA GLY A 446 -2.20 32.84 -54.72
C GLY A 446 -2.64 33.87 -55.77
N GLU A 447 -3.84 33.72 -56.34
CA GLU A 447 -4.40 34.67 -57.31
C GLU A 447 -5.10 35.86 -56.62
N GLU A 448 -5.59 35.70 -55.38
CA GLU A 448 -6.21 36.80 -54.63
C GLU A 448 -5.19 37.84 -54.10
N GLU A 449 -3.96 37.42 -53.77
CA GLU A 449 -2.91 38.35 -53.31
C GLU A 449 -2.27 39.17 -54.44
N GLU A 450 -2.16 38.64 -55.67
CA GLU A 450 -1.67 39.43 -56.81
C GLU A 450 -2.71 40.45 -57.32
N GLY A 451 -3.99 40.28 -56.99
CA GLY A 451 -5.05 41.24 -57.29
C GLY A 451 -5.09 42.45 -56.35
N ALA A 452 -4.38 42.43 -55.22
CA ALA A 452 -4.43 43.47 -54.20
C ALA A 452 -3.25 44.46 -54.23
N ASN A 453 -2.22 44.23 -55.05
CA ASN A 453 -0.99 45.03 -55.05
C ASN A 453 -0.85 46.00 -56.24
N ASP A 454 -1.92 46.22 -57.03
CA ASP A 454 -1.90 47.12 -58.20
C ASP A 454 -2.73 48.42 -58.00
N THR A 455 -2.99 48.81 -56.74
CA THR A 455 -3.68 50.08 -56.42
C THR A 455 -3.01 50.93 -55.35
N GLU A 456 -1.69 51.09 -55.34
CA GLU A 456 -1.06 52.28 -54.71
C GLU A 456 0.21 52.72 -55.45
N ALA A 457 0.02 53.51 -56.52
CA ALA A 457 1.07 54.34 -57.10
C ALA A 457 0.51 55.68 -57.63
N GLY A 458 0.49 56.69 -56.77
CA GLY A 458 0.80 58.08 -57.12
C GLY A 458 -0.26 58.92 -57.84
N GLU A 459 -1.23 59.47 -57.08
CA GLU A 459 -1.68 60.84 -57.33
C GLU A 459 -0.73 61.78 -56.58
N ASP A 460 0.18 62.45 -57.30
CA ASP A 460 0.72 63.76 -56.91
C ASP A 460 1.49 64.41 -58.08
N GLY A 461 1.04 65.60 -58.48
CA GLY A 461 1.86 66.59 -59.18
C GLY A 461 1.55 66.85 -60.66
N ALA A 462 0.45 67.57 -60.93
CA ALA A 462 0.30 68.35 -62.16
C ALA A 462 0.35 69.86 -61.85
N GLU A 463 1.02 70.57 -62.77
CA GLU A 463 0.95 72.00 -63.08
C GLU A 463 2.03 72.93 -62.49
N GLU A 464 3.04 73.23 -63.34
CA GLU A 464 3.42 74.62 -63.66
C GLU A 464 3.64 74.77 -65.18
N ASP A 465 3.30 75.99 -65.65
CA ASP A 465 3.60 76.68 -66.92
C ASP A 465 2.66 76.51 -68.14
N ASP A 466 1.63 77.38 -68.22
CA ASP A 466 1.62 78.56 -69.13
C ASP A 466 0.58 79.64 -68.72
#